data_AF-A0A7C5FYK2-F1
#
_entry.id   AF-A0A7C5FYK2-F1
#
_cell.length_a   1.000
_cell.length_b   1.000
_cell.length_c   1.000
_cell.angle_alpha   90.00
_cell.angle_beta   90.00
_cell.angle_gamma   90.00
#
_symmetry.space_group_name_H-M   'P 1'
#
loop_
_entity.id
_entity.type
_entity.pdbx_description
1 polymer ?
#
loop_
_entity_poly.entity_id
_entity_poly.type
_entity_poly.pdbx_seq_one_letter_code
_entity_poly.pdbx_strand_id
1 'polypeptide(L)'
;MRIPPIDPTQSLNSLASVREVTPEVKTGEIGGDPSASFSQAIKKAIGEVNDLSNEADKAAVDMASGDVEDVHKAMIAMQKAKLALDFTIQVRNKVIEAYQEIMRMQV
;
A
#
# COMPACT_ATOMS: atom_id res chain seq x y z
N MET A 1 -41.64 28.38 48.99
CA MET A 1 -40.80 29.00 47.96
C MET A 1 -39.33 28.81 48.36
N ARG A 2 -38.61 27.87 47.72
CA ARG A 2 -37.15 27.73 47.83
C ARG A 2 -36.67 27.25 46.46
N ILE A 3 -35.91 28.10 45.78
CA ILE A 3 -35.30 27.86 44.46
C ILE A 3 -33.94 27.21 44.75
N PRO A 4 -33.54 26.11 44.09
CA PRO A 4 -32.20 25.56 44.26
C PRO A 4 -31.14 26.53 43.67
N PRO A 5 -29.94 26.62 44.28
CA PRO A 5 -28.85 27.41 43.75
C PRO A 5 -28.31 26.80 42.44
N ILE A 6 -28.02 27.65 41.46
CA ILE A 6 -27.29 27.29 40.25
C ILE A 6 -25.79 27.31 40.56
N ASP A 7 -25.19 26.14 40.71
CA ASP A 7 -23.74 25.99 40.83
C ASP A 7 -23.08 26.29 39.46
N PRO A 8 -22.19 27.30 39.33
CA PRO A 8 -21.60 27.68 38.04
C PRO A 8 -20.54 26.70 37.51
N THR A 9 -20.24 25.62 38.23
CA THR A 9 -19.04 24.81 38.01
C THR A 9 -19.21 23.65 37.03
N GLN A 10 -20.41 23.38 36.52
CA GLN A 10 -20.60 22.32 35.51
C GLN A 10 -20.24 22.74 34.07
N SER A 11 -20.13 24.04 33.78
CA SER A 11 -19.86 24.50 32.41
C SER A 11 -18.41 24.34 31.95
N LEU A 12 -17.45 24.12 32.87
CA LEU A 12 -16.03 24.05 32.52
C LEU A 12 -15.56 22.65 32.14
N ASN A 13 -16.38 21.62 32.39
CA ASN A 13 -16.01 20.23 32.08
C ASN A 13 -16.31 19.84 30.61
N SER A 14 -17.06 20.67 29.87
CA SER A 14 -17.45 20.39 28.48
C SER A 14 -16.42 20.85 27.44
N LEU A 15 -15.39 21.61 27.84
CA LEU A 15 -14.31 22.08 26.95
C LEU A 15 -13.06 21.19 26.99
N ALA A 16 -12.96 20.28 27.97
CA ALA A 16 -11.89 19.28 28.07
C ALA A 16 -12.13 18.03 27.22
N SER A 17 -13.27 17.94 26.52
CA SER A 17 -13.61 16.83 25.61
C SER A 17 -13.60 17.22 24.14
N VAL A 18 -12.80 18.23 23.77
CA VAL A 18 -12.27 18.30 22.40
C VAL A 18 -11.33 17.11 22.25
N ARG A 19 -11.95 15.97 21.96
CA ARG A 19 -11.33 14.74 21.53
C ARG A 19 -10.51 15.12 20.31
N GLU A 20 -9.20 15.27 20.51
CA GLU A 20 -8.25 15.27 19.42
C GLU A 20 -8.61 14.08 18.53
N VAL A 21 -9.15 14.37 17.35
CA VAL A 21 -9.17 13.42 16.25
C VAL A 21 -7.74 13.41 15.73
N THR A 22 -6.83 12.87 16.52
CA THR A 22 -5.61 12.30 16.00
C THR A 22 -6.07 11.13 15.14
N PRO A 23 -5.70 11.08 13.85
CA PRO A 23 -5.90 9.88 13.07
C PRO A 23 -5.10 8.78 13.78
N GLU A 24 -5.81 7.90 14.48
CA GLU A 24 -5.30 6.62 14.96
C GLU A 24 -4.96 5.82 13.70
N VAL A 25 -3.78 6.11 13.13
CA VAL A 25 -3.05 5.14 12.34
C VAL A 25 -2.78 4.03 13.32
N LYS A 26 -3.61 2.98 13.25
CA LYS A 26 -3.29 1.69 13.82
C LYS A 26 -2.01 1.22 13.15
N THR A 27 -0.89 1.67 13.69
CA THR A 27 0.38 0.97 13.57
C THR A 27 0.16 -0.32 14.34
N GLY A 28 -0.42 -1.30 13.63
CA GLY A 28 -0.43 -2.67 14.11
C GLY A 28 0.98 -3.01 14.54
N GLU A 29 1.09 -3.58 15.73
CA GLU A 29 2.35 -4.06 16.29
C GLU A 29 3.14 -4.79 15.20
N ILE A 30 4.18 -4.15 14.67
CA ILE A 30 5.20 -4.85 13.90
C ILE A 30 6.13 -5.50 14.92
N GLY A 31 5.56 -6.35 15.78
CA GLY A 31 6.29 -7.29 16.65
C GLY A 31 6.80 -8.50 15.88
N GLY A 32 7.09 -8.31 14.59
CA GLY A 32 7.63 -9.31 13.69
C GLY A 32 8.89 -8.75 13.04
N ASP A 33 9.89 -9.60 12.90
CA ASP A 33 11.16 -9.31 12.22
C ASP A 33 10.95 -8.35 11.03
N PRO A 34 11.57 -7.16 11.01
CA PRO A 34 11.47 -6.22 9.90
C PRO A 34 11.76 -6.87 8.54
N SER A 35 12.60 -7.90 8.52
CA SER A 35 12.91 -8.72 7.36
C SER A 35 11.69 -9.50 6.85
N ALA A 36 10.84 -10.00 7.75
CA ALA A 36 9.60 -10.68 7.41
C ALA A 36 8.57 -9.73 6.80
N SER A 37 8.47 -8.50 7.33
CA SER A 37 7.58 -7.46 6.77
C SER A 37 8.00 -7.04 5.36
N PHE A 38 9.31 -6.87 5.13
CA PHE A 38 9.84 -6.55 3.80
C PHE A 38 9.65 -7.70 2.81
N SER A 39 9.92 -8.94 3.23
CA SER A 39 9.70 -10.13 2.39
C SER A 39 8.23 -10.30 2.00
N GLN A 40 7.30 -10.05 2.92
CA GLN A 40 5.87 -10.06 2.64
C GLN A 40 5.46 -8.95 1.65
N ALA A 41 6.00 -7.73 1.80
CA ALA A 41 5.76 -6.64 0.86
C ALA A 41 6.26 -6.97 -0.55
N ILE A 42 7.45 -7.56 -0.69
CA ILE A 42 7.97 -8.02 -1.99
C ILE A 42 7.09 -9.13 -2.57
N LYS A 43 6.70 -10.14 -1.76
CA LYS A 43 5.77 -11.20 -2.22
C LYS A 43 4.47 -10.62 -2.75
N LYS A 44 3.90 -9.65 -2.04
CA LYS A 44 2.67 -8.95 -2.46
C LYS A 44 2.88 -8.20 -3.77
N ALA A 45 3.96 -7.44 -3.88
CA ALA A 45 4.30 -6.70 -5.11
C ALA A 45 4.50 -7.62 -6.32
N ILE A 46 5.16 -8.78 -6.15
CA ILE A 46 5.30 -9.78 -7.21
C ILE A 46 3.93 -10.35 -7.63
N GLY A 47 3.03 -10.59 -6.66
CA GLY A 47 1.64 -10.97 -6.95
C GLY A 47 0.91 -9.91 -7.78
N GLU A 48 1.02 -8.64 -7.40
CA GLU A 48 0.42 -7.52 -8.13
C GLU A 48 0.94 -7.40 -9.58
N VAL A 49 2.23 -7.65 -9.80
CA VAL A 49 2.82 -7.66 -11.15
C VAL A 49 2.24 -8.79 -12.00
N ASN A 50 2.04 -9.98 -11.41
CA ASN A 50 1.40 -11.09 -12.09
C ASN A 50 -0.06 -10.77 -12.48
N ASP A 51 -0.80 -10.11 -11.59
CA ASP A 51 -2.17 -9.66 -11.86
C ASP A 51 -2.21 -8.61 -12.98
N LEU A 52 -1.30 -7.63 -12.95
CA LEU A 52 -1.12 -6.64 -14.02
C LEU A 52 -0.77 -7.28 -15.36
N SER A 53 0.10 -8.30 -15.37
CA SER A 53 0.44 -9.06 -16.58
C SER A 53 -0.78 -9.76 -17.16
N ASN A 54 -1.58 -10.44 -16.33
CA ASN A 54 -2.80 -11.10 -16.78
C ASN A 54 -3.85 -10.10 -17.29
N GLU A 55 -3.98 -8.94 -16.65
CA GLU A 55 -4.88 -7.87 -17.09
C GLU A 55 -4.46 -7.31 -18.45
N ALA A 56 -3.16 -7.09 -18.66
CA ALA A 56 -2.62 -6.65 -19.94
C ALA A 56 -2.83 -7.68 -21.06
N ASP A 57 -2.62 -8.97 -20.77
CA ASP A 57 -2.85 -10.05 -21.75
C ASP A 57 -4.33 -10.13 -22.13
N LYS A 58 -5.23 -10.06 -21.14
CA LYS A 58 -6.67 -10.03 -21.39
C LYS A 58 -7.07 -8.82 -22.24
N ALA A 59 -6.58 -7.63 -21.88
CA ALA A 59 -6.87 -6.41 -22.63
C ALA A 59 -6.29 -6.44 -24.06
N ALA A 60 -5.16 -7.13 -24.28
CA ALA A 60 -4.60 -7.35 -25.61
C ALA A 60 -5.47 -8.30 -26.46
N VAL A 61 -6.02 -9.35 -25.85
CA VAL A 61 -6.98 -10.26 -26.51
C VAL A 61 -8.28 -9.54 -26.86
N ASP A 62 -8.82 -8.75 -25.93
CA ASP A 62 -10.05 -7.99 -26.12
C ASP A 62 -9.88 -6.94 -27.24
N MET A 63 -8.71 -6.27 -27.31
CA MET A 63 -8.35 -5.41 -28.45
C MET A 63 -8.33 -6.15 -29.79
N ALA A 64 -7.71 -7.34 -29.83
CA ALA A 64 -7.59 -8.13 -31.06
C ALA A 64 -8.95 -8.68 -31.53
N SER A 65 -9.90 -8.87 -30.61
CA SER A 65 -11.26 -9.35 -30.89
C SER A 65 -12.16 -8.29 -31.55
N GLY A 66 -11.72 -7.03 -31.62
CA GLY A 66 -12.49 -5.97 -32.28
C GLY A 66 -13.62 -5.35 -31.45
N ASP A 67 -13.65 -5.58 -30.13
CA ASP A 67 -14.48 -4.81 -29.19
C ASP A 67 -13.83 -3.44 -28.93
N VAL A 68 -13.90 -2.61 -29.98
CA VAL A 68 -13.24 -1.30 -30.07
C VAL A 68 -14.10 -0.23 -29.38
N GLU A 69 -14.14 -0.25 -28.05
CA GLU A 69 -14.41 0.97 -27.26
C GLU A 69 -13.21 1.35 -26.37
N ASP A 70 -12.34 0.40 -26.04
CA ASP A 70 -11.35 0.54 -24.96
C ASP A 70 -9.89 0.31 -25.35
N VAL A 71 -9.53 0.42 -26.64
CA VAL A 71 -8.13 0.31 -27.14
C VAL A 71 -7.15 1.14 -26.30
N HIS A 72 -7.58 2.33 -25.86
CA HIS A 72 -6.77 3.20 -25.01
C HIS A 72 -6.53 2.60 -23.62
N LYS A 73 -7.55 1.98 -23.00
CA LYS A 73 -7.39 1.30 -21.71
C LYS A 73 -6.48 0.08 -21.83
N ALA A 74 -6.58 -0.67 -22.92
CA ALA A 74 -5.69 -1.81 -23.17
C ALA A 74 -4.24 -1.36 -23.33
N MET A 75 -3.98 -0.32 -24.11
CA MET A 75 -2.65 0.28 -24.23
C MET A 75 -2.11 0.77 -22.87
N ILE A 76 -2.95 1.39 -22.03
CA ILE A 76 -2.57 1.81 -20.67
C ILE A 76 -2.26 0.61 -19.78
N ALA A 77 -3.08 -0.45 -19.82
CA ALA A 77 -2.86 -1.67 -19.05
C ALA A 77 -1.53 -2.34 -19.44
N MET A 78 -1.25 -2.44 -20.75
CA MET A 78 0.02 -2.96 -21.26
C MET A 78 1.21 -2.11 -20.83
N GLN A 79 1.10 -0.78 -20.87
CA GLN A 79 2.17 0.12 -20.39
C GLN A 79 2.41 -0.02 -18.89
N LYS A 80 1.35 -0.13 -18.08
CA LYS A 80 1.45 -0.36 -16.64
C LYS A 80 2.13 -1.69 -16.34
N ALA A 81 1.70 -2.77 -16.98
CA ALA A 81 2.28 -4.10 -16.80
C ALA A 81 3.77 -4.10 -17.17
N LYS A 82 4.13 -3.49 -18.30
CA LYS A 82 5.53 -3.35 -18.72
C LYS A 82 6.37 -2.61 -17.70
N LEU A 83 5.90 -1.45 -17.23
CA LEU A 83 6.62 -0.64 -16.25
C LEU A 83 6.79 -1.40 -14.91
N ALA A 84 5.73 -2.04 -14.44
CA ALA A 84 5.75 -2.83 -13.20
C ALA A 84 6.71 -4.01 -13.29
N LEU A 85 6.75 -4.71 -14.44
CA LEU A 85 7.69 -5.79 -14.70
C LEU A 85 9.14 -5.29 -14.73
N ASP A 86 9.41 -4.23 -15.49
CA ASP A 86 10.76 -3.64 -15.60
C ASP A 86 11.27 -3.18 -14.21
N PHE A 87 10.40 -2.56 -13.41
CA PHE A 87 10.70 -2.19 -12.03
C PHE A 87 10.98 -3.42 -11.15
N THR A 88 10.18 -4.47 -11.26
CA THR A 88 10.36 -5.72 -10.49
C THR A 88 11.70 -6.38 -10.79
N ILE A 89 12.14 -6.37 -12.05
CA ILE A 89 13.46 -6.88 -12.43
C ILE A 89 14.58 -6.07 -11.75
N GLN A 90 14.45 -4.73 -11.70
CA GLN A 90 15.42 -3.89 -11.01
C GLN A 90 15.46 -4.17 -9.50
N VAL A 91 14.31 -4.31 -8.86
CA VAL A 91 14.22 -4.67 -7.44
C VAL A 91 14.84 -6.04 -7.18
N ARG A 92 14.52 -7.06 -8.01
CA ARG A 92 15.12 -8.40 -7.92
C ARG A 92 16.64 -8.31 -7.97
N ASN A 93 17.19 -7.59 -8.96
CA ASN A 93 18.63 -7.42 -9.11
C ASN A 93 19.22 -6.74 -7.86
N LYS A 94 18.57 -5.71 -7.33
CA LYS A 94 19.05 -4.99 -6.15
C LYS A 94 19.05 -5.83 -4.88
N VAL A 95 18.04 -6.69 -4.71
CA VAL A 95 17.98 -7.63 -3.59
C VAL A 95 19.09 -8.68 -3.68
N ILE A 96 19.36 -9.20 -4.88
CA ILE A 96 20.47 -10.13 -5.11
C ILE A 96 21.83 -9.46 -4.82
N GLU A 97 22.03 -8.23 -5.30
CA GLU A 97 23.24 -7.44 -4.99
C GLU A 97 23.41 -7.24 -3.47
N ALA A 98 22.35 -6.83 -2.77
CA ALA A 98 22.40 -6.61 -1.33
C ALA A 98 22.74 -7.91 -0.57
N TYR A 99 22.19 -9.05 -0.98
CA TYR A 99 22.56 -10.34 -0.41
C TYR A 99 24.04 -10.70 -0.66
N GLN A 100 24.52 -10.48 -1.88
CA GLN A 100 25.93 -10.71 -2.22
C GLN A 100 26.89 -9.77 -1.46
N GLU A 101 26.47 -8.54 -1.18
CA GLU A 101 27.25 -7.58 -0.40
C GLU A 101 27.39 -8.01 1.05
N ILE A 102 26.30 -8.46 1.68
CA ILE A 102 26.33 -8.98 3.05
C ILE A 102 27.29 -10.17 3.17
N MET A 103 27.30 -11.08 2.19
CA MET A 103 28.24 -12.22 2.20
C MET A 103 29.70 -11.80 2.03
N ARG A 104 29.97 -10.69 1.32
CA ARG A 104 31.33 -10.14 1.15
C ARG A 104 31.83 -9.39 2.38
N MET A 105 30.95 -8.92 3.27
CA MET A 105 31.34 -8.29 4.53
C MET A 105 31.74 -9.29 5.62
N GLN A 106 31.36 -10.57 5.50
CA GLN A 106 31.57 -11.59 6.55
C GLN A 106 32.79 -12.51 6.33
N VAL A 107 33.60 -12.27 5.29
CA VAL A 107 34.87 -13.00 5.05
C VAL A 107 36.09 -12.21 5.50
#